data_AF-A0A1S3FLW0-F1
#
_entry.id   AF-A0A1S3FLW0-F1
#
_cell.length_a   1.000
_cell.length_b   1.000
_cell.length_c   1.000
_cell.angle_alpha   90.00
_cell.angle_beta   90.00
_cell.angle_gamma   90.00
#
_symmetry.space_group_name_H-M   'P 1'
#
loop_
_entity.id
_entity.type
_entity.pdbx_description
1 polymer ?
#
loop_
_entity_poly.entity_id
_entity_poly.type
_entity_poly.pdbx_seq_one_letter_code
_entity_poly.pdbx_strand_id
1 'polypeptide(L)'
;MADPTVCSFLSKVLCAHGGRMLLRDLRGHVELSEAQLRAVLLRAGPERFLLQAFSPPGPTHKSICALSHDIHSPVNTQVLKSHGLFGLNEAQLRILLLQNDPCLLPEVCLLYNKGGHPPYGYCNLKEKCTKFHVCKNFVRGECTLHTCKRSHQLIHAASLKWLEDQELSVSSVVNFQIISAYKHMKLHEMLENKDNSASSTEHSQGLEKQGAHKAGTAEARPLVPVAALSARKPCPAKP
;
A
#
# COMPACT_ATOMS: atom_id res chain seq x y z
N MET A 1 -2.82 -39.05 -2.13
CA MET A 1 -2.99 -37.75 -1.43
C MET A 1 -3.02 -37.99 0.08
N ALA A 2 -2.45 -37.09 0.89
CA ALA A 2 -2.57 -37.14 2.36
C ALA A 2 -4.00 -36.77 2.79
N ASP A 3 -4.46 -37.27 3.93
CA ASP A 3 -5.79 -36.91 4.47
C ASP A 3 -5.88 -35.37 4.61
N PRO A 4 -6.78 -34.70 3.86
CA PRO A 4 -6.91 -33.25 3.89
C PRO A 4 -7.28 -32.69 5.26
N THR A 5 -8.02 -33.44 6.07
CA THR A 5 -8.46 -33.06 7.42
C THR A 5 -7.28 -33.03 8.36
N VAL A 6 -6.46 -34.08 8.33
CA VAL A 6 -5.23 -34.18 9.15
C VAL A 6 -4.23 -33.09 8.73
N CYS A 7 -4.03 -32.85 7.43
CA CYS A 7 -3.16 -31.78 6.98
C CYS A 7 -3.64 -30.40 7.46
N SER A 8 -4.93 -30.10 7.35
CA SER A 8 -5.50 -28.82 7.82
C SER A 8 -5.27 -28.63 9.33
N PHE A 9 -5.49 -29.68 10.12
CA PHE A 9 -5.22 -29.65 11.55
C PHE A 9 -3.74 -29.40 11.85
N LEU A 10 -2.82 -30.14 11.22
CA LEU A 10 -1.38 -29.98 11.41
C LEU A 10 -0.91 -28.57 11.03
N SER A 11 -1.46 -27.97 9.96
CA SER A 11 -1.19 -26.59 9.59
C SER A 11 -1.62 -25.61 10.69
N LYS A 12 -2.81 -25.78 11.27
CA LYS A 12 -3.30 -24.92 12.36
C LYS A 12 -2.40 -25.00 13.60
N VAL A 13 -2.00 -26.20 13.99
CA VAL A 13 -1.08 -26.41 15.12
C VAL A 13 0.27 -25.75 14.85
N LEU A 14 0.84 -25.96 13.66
CA LEU A 14 2.11 -25.32 13.31
C LEU A 14 2.00 -23.79 13.31
N CYS A 15 0.94 -23.21 12.76
CA CYS A 15 0.73 -21.76 12.76
C CYS A 15 0.59 -21.19 14.18
N ALA A 16 -0.18 -21.85 15.06
CA ALA A 16 -0.34 -21.43 16.46
C ALA A 16 0.98 -21.47 17.26
N HIS A 17 1.99 -22.22 16.79
CA HIS A 17 3.30 -22.36 17.43
C HIS A 17 4.44 -21.72 16.62
N GLY A 18 4.15 -20.68 15.83
CA GLY A 18 5.17 -19.89 15.15
C GLY A 18 5.72 -20.54 13.87
N GLY A 19 4.94 -21.41 13.24
CA GLY A 19 5.19 -21.97 11.90
C GLY A 19 6.20 -23.12 11.85
N ARG A 20 6.79 -23.53 12.98
CA ARG A 20 7.78 -24.62 13.02
C ARG A 20 7.73 -25.38 14.35
N MET A 21 7.96 -26.68 14.29
CA MET A 21 7.96 -27.54 15.49
C MET A 21 8.76 -28.83 15.24
N LEU A 22 9.33 -29.41 16.30
CA LEU A 22 9.96 -30.73 16.18
C LEU A 22 8.88 -31.79 15.93
N LEU A 23 9.22 -32.82 15.15
CA LEU A 23 8.26 -33.87 14.82
C LEU A 23 7.70 -34.58 16.07
N ARG A 24 8.52 -34.74 17.11
CA ARG A 24 8.10 -35.31 18.40
C ARG A 24 7.07 -34.46 19.13
N ASP A 25 7.21 -33.13 19.05
CA ASP A 25 6.31 -32.18 19.71
C ASP A 25 5.01 -32.08 18.90
N LEU A 26 5.09 -32.06 17.56
CA LEU A 26 3.94 -32.11 16.66
C LEU A 26 3.11 -33.39 16.89
N ARG A 27 3.78 -34.53 17.11
CA ARG A 27 3.13 -35.78 17.47
C ARG A 27 2.34 -35.68 18.77
N GLY A 28 2.74 -34.83 19.72
CA GLY A 28 1.99 -34.60 20.96
C GLY A 28 0.58 -34.03 20.75
N HIS A 29 0.31 -33.46 19.57
CA HIS A 29 -0.99 -32.89 19.21
C HIS A 29 -1.87 -33.83 18.38
N VAL A 30 -1.38 -35.00 17.98
CA VAL A 30 -2.11 -35.95 17.12
C VAL A 30 -1.97 -37.39 17.61
N GLU A 31 -3.04 -38.17 17.51
CA GLU A 31 -3.03 -39.60 17.85
C GLU A 31 -2.41 -40.46 16.73
N LEU A 32 -1.26 -40.04 16.20
CA LEU A 32 -0.53 -40.75 15.15
C LEU A 32 0.83 -41.22 15.64
N SER A 33 1.24 -42.42 15.22
CA SER A 33 2.63 -42.82 15.39
C SER A 33 3.57 -41.91 14.59
N GLU A 34 4.82 -41.82 15.00
CA GLU A 34 5.80 -40.95 14.32
C GLU A 34 6.02 -41.35 12.84
N ALA A 35 5.97 -42.65 12.54
CA ALA A 35 6.07 -43.16 11.17
C ALA A 35 4.86 -42.74 10.31
N GLN A 36 3.65 -42.81 10.88
CA GLN A 36 2.43 -42.36 10.22
C GLN A 36 2.44 -40.85 9.99
N LEU A 37 2.85 -40.07 10.99
CA LEU A 37 2.96 -38.62 10.88
C LEU A 37 3.98 -38.23 9.79
N ARG A 38 5.16 -38.88 9.74
CA ARG A 38 6.12 -38.68 8.64
C ARG A 38 5.52 -39.00 7.28
N ALA A 39 4.81 -40.12 7.16
CA ALA A 39 4.18 -40.52 5.91
C ALA A 39 3.13 -39.51 5.44
N VAL A 40 2.34 -38.94 6.36
CA VAL A 40 1.36 -37.88 6.07
C VAL A 40 2.06 -36.62 5.57
N LEU A 41 3.08 -36.15 6.29
CA LEU A 41 3.83 -34.94 5.95
C LEU A 41 4.57 -35.07 4.61
N LEU A 42 5.26 -36.20 4.36
CA LEU A 42 5.91 -36.47 3.07
C LEU A 42 4.92 -36.52 1.91
N ARG A 43 3.75 -37.13 2.12
CA ARG A 43 2.71 -37.23 1.09
C ARG A 43 2.01 -35.90 0.82
N ALA A 44 1.98 -35.00 1.79
CA ALA A 44 1.49 -33.63 1.63
C ALA A 44 2.50 -32.74 0.87
N GLY A 45 3.78 -33.11 0.87
CA GLY A 45 4.84 -32.50 0.07
C GLY A 45 5.45 -31.24 0.70
N PRO A 46 6.64 -30.85 0.23
CA PRO A 46 7.43 -29.75 0.80
C PRO A 46 6.78 -28.38 0.63
N GLU A 47 5.91 -28.21 -0.37
CA GLU A 47 5.09 -27.00 -0.57
C GLU A 47 4.10 -26.75 0.58
N ARG A 48 3.80 -27.79 1.38
CA ARG A 48 2.86 -27.72 2.50
C ARG A 48 3.52 -28.00 3.84
N PHE A 49 4.40 -29.00 3.93
CA PHE A 49 5.17 -29.30 5.12
C PHE A 49 6.60 -29.70 4.76
N LEU A 50 7.57 -28.92 5.23
CA LEU A 50 8.99 -29.23 5.05
C LEU A 50 9.50 -30.06 6.22
N LEU A 51 9.89 -31.31 5.95
CA LEU A 51 10.54 -32.23 6.90
C LEU A 51 12.07 -32.16 6.73
N GLN A 52 12.78 -31.70 7.76
CA GLN A 52 14.24 -31.63 7.75
C GLN A 52 14.83 -32.55 8.84
N ALA A 53 15.75 -33.44 8.46
CA ALA A 53 16.45 -34.30 9.41
C ALA A 53 17.46 -33.48 10.23
N PHE A 54 17.49 -33.71 11.54
CA PHE A 54 18.42 -33.07 12.45
C PHE A 54 19.82 -33.65 12.24
N SER A 55 20.72 -32.87 11.62
CA SER A 55 22.16 -33.15 11.68
C SER A 55 22.68 -32.60 13.02
N PRO A 56 23.54 -33.32 13.77
CA PRO A 56 24.10 -32.80 15.02
C PRO A 56 24.84 -31.48 14.74
N PRO A 57 24.78 -30.49 15.65
CA PRO A 57 25.25 -29.15 15.34
C PRO A 57 26.79 -29.09 15.26
N GLY A 58 27.32 -28.90 14.06
CA GLY A 58 28.21 -27.75 13.84
C GLY A 58 27.40 -26.46 14.02
N PRO A 59 28.03 -25.27 14.21
CA PRO A 59 27.32 -24.04 14.54
C PRO A 59 26.11 -23.85 13.62
N THR A 60 24.96 -23.77 14.27
CA THR A 60 23.64 -24.08 13.73
C THR A 60 23.32 -23.30 12.46
N HIS A 61 23.17 -23.97 11.31
CA HIS A 61 22.37 -23.42 10.21
C HIS A 61 20.89 -23.72 10.48
N LYS A 62 20.34 -23.00 11.48
CA LYS A 62 18.93 -22.59 11.46
C LYS A 62 18.71 -21.95 10.08
N SER A 63 17.53 -22.06 9.47
CA SER A 63 17.09 -20.94 8.61
C SER A 63 16.92 -19.75 9.56
N ILE A 64 18.02 -19.05 9.80
CA ILE A 64 18.06 -17.84 10.59
C ILE A 64 17.27 -16.87 9.73
N CYS A 65 16.07 -16.51 10.17
CA CYS A 65 15.42 -15.34 9.61
C CYS A 65 16.48 -14.23 9.63
N ALA A 66 16.75 -13.64 8.46
CA ALA A 66 17.76 -12.60 8.36
C ALA A 66 17.40 -11.37 9.22
N LEU A 67 16.15 -11.29 9.66
CA LEU A 67 15.63 -10.25 10.52
C LEU A 67 15.60 -10.69 11.99
N SER A 68 15.78 -9.73 12.89
CA SER A 68 15.64 -9.97 14.33
C SER A 68 14.21 -10.36 14.69
N HIS A 69 14.07 -11.39 15.51
CA HIS A 69 12.79 -11.79 16.12
C HIS A 69 12.67 -11.29 17.57
N ASP A 70 13.67 -10.55 18.06
CA ASP A 70 13.69 -10.00 19.40
C ASP A 70 13.66 -8.47 19.33
N ILE A 71 12.47 -7.92 19.56
CA ILE A 71 12.24 -6.47 19.57
C ILE A 71 12.99 -5.76 20.71
N HIS A 72 13.45 -6.50 21.72
CA HIS A 72 14.23 -5.98 22.84
C HIS A 72 15.71 -6.37 22.76
N SER A 73 16.17 -6.91 21.63
CA SER A 73 17.61 -7.12 21.38
C SER A 73 18.40 -5.82 21.59
N PRO A 74 19.71 -5.86 21.92
CA PRO A 74 20.49 -4.65 22.20
C PRO A 74 20.44 -3.61 21.07
N VAL A 75 20.46 -4.06 19.81
CA VAL A 75 20.36 -3.20 18.62
C VAL A 75 18.98 -2.55 18.55
N ASN A 76 17.91 -3.33 18.66
CA ASN A 76 16.54 -2.80 18.60
C ASN A 76 16.24 -1.88 19.79
N THR A 77 16.71 -2.23 20.99
CA THR A 77 16.60 -1.39 22.18
C THR A 77 17.25 -0.02 21.97
N GLN A 78 18.41 0.03 21.32
CA GLN A 78 19.06 1.30 20.99
C GLN A 78 18.21 2.14 20.03
N VAL A 79 17.63 1.52 19.00
CA VAL A 79 16.72 2.18 18.05
C VAL A 79 15.45 2.67 18.75
N LEU A 80 14.83 1.84 19.61
CA LEU A 80 13.65 2.22 20.37
C LEU A 80 13.96 3.42 21.29
N LYS A 81 15.13 3.45 21.94
CA LYS A 81 15.56 4.60 22.75
C LYS A 81 15.75 5.86 21.92
N SER A 82 16.43 5.78 20.77
CA SER A 82 16.69 6.96 19.92
C SER A 82 15.41 7.58 19.34
N HIS A 83 14.34 6.79 19.21
CA HIS A 83 13.04 7.25 18.74
C HIS A 83 12.02 7.50 19.86
N GLY A 84 12.41 7.42 21.15
CA GLY A 84 11.51 7.66 22.28
C GLY A 84 10.42 6.59 22.45
N LEU A 85 10.64 5.38 21.92
CA LEU A 85 9.72 4.24 21.95
C LEU A 85 10.12 3.17 22.98
N PHE A 86 11.15 3.45 23.79
CA PHE A 86 11.59 2.54 24.84
C PHE A 86 10.50 2.34 25.91
N GLY A 87 10.28 1.09 26.32
CA GLY A 87 9.24 0.72 27.28
C GLY A 87 7.90 0.31 26.67
N LEU A 88 7.72 0.46 25.35
CA LEU A 88 6.59 -0.14 24.64
C LEU A 88 6.82 -1.64 24.46
N ASN A 89 5.77 -2.42 24.69
CA ASN A 89 5.79 -3.86 24.41
C ASN A 89 5.53 -4.15 22.91
N GLU A 90 5.75 -5.40 22.52
CA GLU A 90 5.58 -5.86 21.13
C GLU A 90 4.19 -5.58 20.55
N ALA A 91 3.12 -5.74 21.32
CA ALA A 91 1.76 -5.49 20.86
C ALA A 91 1.51 -3.99 20.61
N GLN A 92 2.01 -3.12 21.50
CA GLN A 92 1.94 -1.67 21.33
C GLN A 92 2.77 -1.20 20.12
N LEU A 93 3.98 -1.76 19.96
CA LEU A 93 4.84 -1.47 18.80
C LEU A 93 4.20 -1.93 17.49
N ARG A 94 3.56 -3.10 17.45
CA ARG A 94 2.79 -3.55 16.27
C ARG A 94 1.74 -2.51 15.85
N ILE A 95 0.95 -2.01 16.81
CA ILE A 95 -0.08 -1.00 16.52
C ILE A 95 0.56 0.27 15.97
N LEU A 96 1.60 0.77 16.64
CA LEU A 96 2.28 2.02 16.29
C LEU A 96 2.96 1.94 14.92
N LEU A 97 3.67 0.86 14.64
CA LEU A 97 4.40 0.69 13.40
C LEU A 97 3.43 0.46 12.24
N LEU A 98 2.43 -0.41 12.39
CA LEU A 98 1.47 -0.71 11.32
C LEU A 98 0.67 0.51 10.86
N GLN A 99 0.33 1.43 11.77
CA GLN A 99 -0.40 2.65 11.40
C GLN A 99 0.48 3.73 10.76
N ASN A 100 1.82 3.60 10.79
CA ASN A 100 2.77 4.63 10.33
C ASN A 100 3.70 4.17 9.20
N ASP A 101 3.99 2.86 9.09
CA ASP A 101 4.92 2.30 8.11
C ASP A 101 4.16 1.51 7.01
N PRO A 102 4.15 2.03 5.77
CA PRO A 102 3.51 1.36 4.65
C PRO A 102 4.12 -0.01 4.30
N CYS A 103 5.37 -0.29 4.70
CA CYS A 103 6.03 -1.56 4.42
C CYS A 103 5.42 -2.72 5.21
N LEU A 104 4.68 -2.42 6.28
CA LEU A 104 3.98 -3.41 7.09
C LEU A 104 2.55 -3.67 6.61
N LEU A 105 2.09 -2.93 5.59
CA LEU A 105 0.82 -3.20 4.96
C LEU A 105 0.93 -4.34 3.94
N PRO A 106 -0.19 -5.03 3.70
CA PRO A 106 -0.37 -5.91 2.55
C PRO A 106 0.10 -5.33 1.23
N GLU A 107 0.51 -6.22 0.33
CA GLU A 107 1.04 -5.81 -0.97
C GLU A 107 0.02 -5.03 -1.80
N VAL A 108 0.45 -3.88 -2.32
CA VAL A 108 -0.32 -3.08 -3.28
C VAL A 108 -0.19 -3.68 -4.68
N CYS A 109 -1.31 -3.87 -5.37
CA CYS A 109 -1.34 -4.42 -6.72
C CYS A 109 -0.64 -3.47 -7.72
N LEU A 110 0.47 -3.92 -8.29
CA LEU A 110 1.21 -3.15 -9.28
C LEU A 110 0.46 -3.01 -10.61
N LEU A 111 -0.26 -4.06 -11.04
CA LEU A 111 -1.05 -4.04 -12.28
C LEU A 111 -2.21 -3.04 -12.20
N TYR A 112 -2.81 -2.91 -11.02
CA TYR A 112 -3.79 -1.86 -10.74
C TYR A 112 -3.17 -0.46 -10.86
N ASN A 113 -1.92 -0.26 -10.46
CA ASN A 113 -1.24 1.04 -10.50
C ASN A 113 -0.56 1.36 -11.85
N LYS A 114 -0.39 0.39 -12.77
CA LYS A 114 0.33 0.56 -14.06
C LYS A 114 -0.47 1.33 -15.14
N GLY A 115 -1.56 2.00 -14.78
CA GLY A 115 -2.45 2.70 -15.72
C GLY A 115 -3.68 1.89 -16.11
N GLY A 116 -4.27 2.19 -17.27
CA GLY A 116 -5.52 1.58 -17.75
C GLY A 116 -6.78 2.26 -17.21
N HIS A 117 -7.93 1.92 -17.80
CA HIS A 117 -9.21 2.53 -17.44
C HIS A 117 -9.70 2.07 -16.05
N PRO A 118 -10.37 2.95 -15.29
CA PRO A 118 -11.09 2.54 -14.09
C PRO A 118 -12.12 1.43 -14.38
N PRO A 119 -12.51 0.62 -13.37
CA PRO A 119 -12.09 0.73 -11.98
C PRO A 119 -10.83 -0.08 -11.62
N TYR A 120 -10.38 -1.01 -12.47
CA TYR A 120 -9.33 -1.99 -12.10
C TYR A 120 -7.96 -1.77 -12.75
N GLY A 121 -7.81 -0.78 -13.64
CA GLY A 121 -6.58 -0.62 -14.42
C GLY A 121 -6.29 -1.85 -15.26
N TYR A 122 -5.06 -2.37 -15.21
CA TYR A 122 -4.65 -3.60 -15.89
C TYR A 122 -4.79 -4.87 -15.04
N CYS A 123 -5.38 -4.79 -13.84
CA CYS A 123 -5.57 -5.98 -13.03
C CYS A 123 -6.72 -6.86 -13.58
N ASN A 124 -6.38 -8.01 -14.15
CA ASN A 124 -7.35 -8.97 -14.69
C ASN A 124 -8.10 -9.74 -13.60
N LEU A 125 -7.56 -9.79 -12.38
CA LEU A 125 -8.19 -10.48 -11.24
C LEU A 125 -9.35 -9.68 -10.64
N LYS A 126 -9.42 -8.36 -10.87
CA LYS A 126 -10.51 -7.49 -10.40
C LYS A 126 -10.78 -7.71 -8.91
N GLU A 127 -12.01 -8.01 -8.52
CA GLU A 127 -12.42 -8.28 -7.13
C GLU A 127 -11.81 -9.55 -6.53
N LYS A 128 -11.30 -10.46 -7.37
CA LYS A 128 -10.61 -11.68 -6.92
C LYS A 128 -9.12 -11.44 -6.66
N CYS A 129 -8.62 -10.22 -6.81
CA CYS A 129 -7.24 -9.89 -6.50
C CYS A 129 -7.02 -9.90 -4.98
N THR A 130 -5.99 -10.62 -4.53
CA THR A 130 -5.60 -10.68 -3.12
C THR A 130 -4.71 -9.51 -2.69
N LYS A 131 -4.36 -8.62 -3.62
CA LYS A 131 -3.51 -7.44 -3.39
C LYS A 131 -4.36 -6.18 -3.32
N PHE A 132 -3.91 -5.17 -2.60
CA PHE A 132 -4.67 -3.93 -2.48
C PHE A 132 -4.77 -3.16 -3.80
N HIS A 133 -6.00 -2.87 -4.20
CA HIS A 133 -6.34 -1.92 -5.28
C HIS A 133 -6.42 -0.49 -4.73
N VAL A 134 -5.25 0.03 -4.32
CA VAL A 134 -5.07 1.38 -3.79
C VAL A 134 -3.93 2.08 -4.54
N CYS A 135 -3.97 3.41 -4.59
CA CYS A 135 -2.92 4.24 -5.14
C CYS A 135 -1.60 4.02 -4.37
N LYS A 136 -0.59 3.52 -5.07
CA LYS A 136 0.74 3.27 -4.49
C LYS A 136 1.36 4.56 -3.93
N ASN A 137 1.21 5.67 -4.65
CA ASN A 137 1.78 6.96 -4.22
C ASN A 137 1.04 7.51 -3.01
N PHE A 138 -0.27 7.28 -2.88
CA PHE A 138 -1.03 7.69 -1.70
C PHE A 138 -0.55 6.96 -0.45
N VAL A 139 -0.40 5.63 -0.55
CA VAL A 139 0.11 4.79 0.55
C VAL A 139 1.53 5.21 0.98
N ARG A 140 2.35 5.73 0.06
CA ARG A 140 3.68 6.27 0.36
C ARG A 140 3.68 7.73 0.86
N GLY A 141 2.53 8.42 0.82
CA GLY A 141 2.45 9.86 1.11
C GLY A 141 3.04 10.76 0.01
N GLU A 142 3.14 10.25 -1.21
CA GLU A 142 3.81 10.89 -2.36
C GLU A 142 2.80 11.21 -3.51
N CYS A 143 1.50 11.03 -3.29
CA CYS A 143 0.50 11.33 -4.33
C CYS A 143 0.31 12.83 -4.47
N THR A 144 0.71 13.40 -5.61
CA THR A 144 0.60 14.82 -5.96
C THR A 144 -0.60 15.14 -6.86
N LEU A 145 -1.46 14.16 -7.13
CA LEU A 145 -2.61 14.33 -8.03
C LEU A 145 -3.85 14.75 -7.23
N HIS A 146 -4.36 15.96 -7.47
CA HIS A 146 -5.60 16.45 -6.85
C HIS A 146 -6.81 15.56 -7.20
N THR A 147 -6.85 15.07 -8.44
CA THR A 147 -7.89 14.14 -8.94
C THR A 147 -7.26 12.81 -9.31
N CYS A 148 -6.82 12.06 -8.29
CA CYS A 148 -6.21 10.76 -8.49
C CYS A 148 -7.20 9.76 -9.11
N LYS A 149 -6.80 9.10 -10.20
CA LYS A 149 -7.60 8.05 -10.88
C LYS A 149 -7.60 6.71 -10.14
N ARG A 150 -6.82 6.59 -9.05
CA ARG A 150 -6.69 5.40 -8.22
C ARG A 150 -7.32 5.66 -6.86
N SER A 151 -7.89 4.61 -6.28
CA SER A 151 -8.54 4.65 -4.99
C SER A 151 -7.53 5.07 -3.91
N HIS A 152 -7.95 5.98 -3.04
CA HIS A 152 -7.25 6.31 -1.79
C HIS A 152 -7.90 5.61 -0.59
N GLN A 153 -8.78 4.64 -0.83
CA GLN A 153 -9.51 3.90 0.19
C GLN A 153 -8.83 2.55 0.44
N LEU A 154 -8.20 2.38 1.60
CA LEU A 154 -7.67 1.09 2.08
C LEU A 154 -8.78 0.21 2.68
N ILE A 155 -9.77 0.82 3.34
CA ILE A 155 -10.85 0.11 4.05
C ILE A 155 -12.12 0.07 3.21
N HIS A 156 -12.51 -1.11 2.75
CA HIS A 156 -13.83 -1.39 2.17
C HIS A 156 -14.37 -2.71 2.70
N ALA A 157 -15.69 -2.96 2.59
CA ALA A 157 -16.33 -4.11 3.22
C ALA A 157 -15.66 -5.47 2.90
N ALA A 158 -15.20 -5.67 1.66
CA ALA A 158 -14.52 -6.91 1.26
C ALA A 158 -13.07 -7.04 1.77
N SER A 159 -12.41 -5.95 2.17
CA SER A 159 -11.05 -6.00 2.73
C SER A 159 -11.02 -6.20 4.23
N LEU A 160 -12.12 -5.96 4.97
CA LEU A 160 -12.17 -6.17 6.42
C LEU A 160 -11.92 -7.63 6.81
N LYS A 161 -12.68 -8.56 6.20
CA LYS A 161 -12.51 -9.99 6.46
C LYS A 161 -11.10 -10.47 6.08
N TRP A 162 -10.58 -9.98 4.96
CA TRP A 162 -9.24 -10.33 4.50
C TRP A 162 -8.15 -9.80 5.45
N LEU A 163 -8.31 -8.60 6.01
CA LEU A 163 -7.40 -8.04 7.01
C LEU A 163 -7.39 -8.88 8.30
N GLU A 164 -8.56 -9.31 8.75
CA GLU A 164 -8.72 -10.20 9.90
C GLU A 164 -8.05 -11.56 9.65
N ASP A 165 -8.24 -12.14 8.46
CA ASP A 165 -7.60 -13.39 8.04
C ASP A 165 -6.05 -13.28 7.98
N GLN A 166 -5.50 -12.06 7.90
CA GLN A 166 -4.05 -11.80 7.95
C GLN A 166 -3.56 -11.40 9.36
N GLU A 167 -4.40 -11.53 10.39
CA GLU A 167 -4.09 -11.13 11.77
C GLU A 167 -3.68 -9.65 11.90
N LEU A 168 -4.13 -8.80 10.96
CA LEU A 168 -3.88 -7.36 11.00
C LEU A 168 -4.95 -6.66 11.83
N SER A 169 -4.50 -5.74 12.67
CA SER A 169 -5.38 -4.86 13.45
C SER A 169 -6.15 -3.94 12.49
N VAL A 170 -7.45 -4.19 12.32
CA VAL A 170 -8.36 -3.35 11.51
C VAL A 170 -8.27 -1.89 11.96
N SER A 171 -8.25 -1.64 13.28
CA SER A 171 -8.09 -0.30 13.85
C SER A 171 -6.79 0.38 13.42
N SER A 172 -5.68 -0.36 13.34
CA SER A 172 -4.40 0.19 12.88
C SER A 172 -4.44 0.57 11.40
N VAL A 173 -5.14 -0.21 10.55
CA VAL A 173 -5.29 0.12 9.13
C VAL A 173 -6.25 1.30 8.92
N VAL A 174 -7.30 1.43 9.75
CA VAL A 174 -8.16 2.62 9.79
C VAL A 174 -7.34 3.85 10.19
N ASN A 175 -6.49 3.75 11.21
CA ASN A 175 -5.60 4.84 11.59
C ASN A 175 -4.61 5.20 10.47
N PHE A 176 -4.05 4.21 9.78
CA PHE A 176 -3.20 4.43 8.62
C PHE A 176 -3.92 5.22 7.52
N GLN A 177 -5.17 4.86 7.22
CA GLN A 177 -6.02 5.56 6.25
C GLN A 177 -6.19 7.04 6.64
N ILE A 178 -6.50 7.32 7.91
CA ILE A 178 -6.67 8.68 8.43
C ILE A 178 -5.38 9.48 8.31
N ILE A 179 -4.26 8.91 8.77
CA ILE A 179 -2.93 9.55 8.70
C ILE A 179 -2.53 9.83 7.26
N SER A 180 -2.77 8.88 6.36
CA SER A 180 -2.44 9.02 4.93
C SER A 180 -3.29 10.10 4.26
N ALA A 181 -4.58 10.19 4.58
CA ALA A 181 -5.47 11.24 4.11
C ALA A 181 -5.00 12.64 4.58
N TYR A 182 -4.64 12.76 5.86
CA TYR A 182 -4.08 14.00 6.40
C TYR A 182 -2.78 14.41 5.71
N LYS A 183 -1.83 13.47 5.56
CA LYS A 183 -0.55 13.70 4.85
C LYS A 183 -0.79 14.14 3.41
N HIS A 184 -1.74 13.52 2.71
CA HIS A 184 -2.09 13.86 1.34
C HIS A 184 -2.64 15.29 1.24
N MET A 185 -3.58 15.67 2.11
CA MET A 185 -4.12 17.04 2.16
C MET A 185 -3.01 18.06 2.42
N LYS A 186 -2.17 17.83 3.43
CA LYS A 186 -1.05 18.71 3.77
C LYS A 186 -0.04 18.86 2.63
N LEU A 187 0.25 17.78 1.91
CA LEU A 187 1.12 17.84 0.73
C LEU A 187 0.53 18.75 -0.35
N HIS A 188 -0.78 18.67 -0.59
CA HIS A 188 -1.45 19.54 -1.56
C HIS A 188 -1.45 21.01 -1.13
N GLU A 189 -1.73 21.31 0.15
CA GLU A 189 -1.59 22.67 0.69
C GLU A 189 -0.17 23.23 0.46
N MET A 190 0.86 22.41 0.66
CA MET A 190 2.25 22.81 0.44
C MET A 190 2.56 23.07 -1.05
N LEU A 191 1.99 22.28 -1.96
CA LEU A 191 2.20 22.43 -3.40
C LEU A 191 1.48 23.67 -3.94
N GLU A 192 0.22 23.89 -3.54
CA GLU A 192 -0.55 25.08 -3.92
C GLU A 192 0.15 26.38 -3.46
N ASN A 193 0.67 26.40 -2.23
CA ASN A 193 1.41 27.54 -1.72
C ASN A 193 2.72 27.81 -2.48
N LYS A 194 3.37 26.75 -2.98
CA LYS A 194 4.59 26.87 -3.79
C LYS A 194 4.29 27.43 -5.17
N ASP A 195 3.22 26.99 -5.82
CA ASP A 195 2.79 27.48 -7.13
C ASP A 195 2.38 28.96 -7.06
N ASN A 196 1.70 29.37 -5.98
CA ASN A 196 1.36 30.77 -5.71
C ASN A 196 2.60 31.64 -5.43
N SER A 197 3.61 31.10 -4.74
CA SER A 197 4.85 31.84 -4.47
C SER A 197 5.74 31.99 -5.71
N ALA A 198 5.79 30.96 -6.57
CA ALA A 198 6.56 30.97 -7.82
C ALA A 198 5.93 31.91 -8.88
N SER A 199 4.60 31.96 -8.97
CA SER A 199 3.89 32.90 -9.86
C SER A 199 4.02 34.37 -9.41
N SER A 200 4.26 34.62 -8.12
CA SER A 200 4.48 35.97 -7.58
C SER A 200 5.86 36.55 -7.92
N THR A 201 6.88 35.69 -8.09
CA THR A 201 8.24 36.11 -8.45
C THR A 201 8.41 36.53 -9.92
N GLU A 202 7.52 36.09 -10.82
CA GLU A 202 7.59 36.47 -12.25
C GLU A 202 6.93 37.82 -12.57
N HIS A 203 6.09 38.37 -11.67
CA HIS A 203 5.40 39.65 -11.88
C HIS A 203 6.15 40.89 -11.35
N SER A 204 7.31 40.72 -10.70
CA SER A 204 8.04 41.82 -10.07
C SER A 204 9.22 42.38 -10.90
N GLN A 205 9.48 41.87 -12.11
CA GLN A 205 10.51 42.39 -13.01
C GLN A 205 9.89 42.97 -14.28
N GLY A 206 9.30 44.15 -14.16
CA GLY A 206 8.66 44.79 -15.31
C GLY A 206 8.32 46.26 -15.14
N LEU A 207 9.09 47.02 -14.36
CA LEU A 207 9.00 48.49 -14.37
C LEU A 207 10.40 49.07 -14.20
N GLU A 208 11.00 49.54 -15.29
CA GLU A 208 11.91 50.70 -15.34
C GLU A 208 12.49 50.87 -16.76
N LYS A 209 11.98 51.86 -17.51
CA LYS A 209 12.79 52.94 -18.11
C LYS A 209 11.92 54.03 -18.74
N GLN A 210 12.30 55.27 -18.42
CA GLN A 210 11.72 56.56 -18.77
C GLN A 210 12.06 56.98 -20.22
N GLY A 211 11.27 57.91 -20.80
CA GLY A 211 11.82 59.02 -21.59
C GLY A 211 11.22 59.37 -22.97
N ALA A 212 10.33 60.37 -22.97
CA ALA A 212 10.26 61.55 -23.89
C ALA A 212 9.79 61.49 -25.38
N HIS A 213 8.59 62.09 -25.59
CA HIS A 213 8.15 63.07 -26.62
C HIS A 213 8.32 62.83 -28.15
N LYS A 214 7.22 62.84 -28.95
CA LYS A 214 6.64 64.04 -29.65
C LYS A 214 5.39 63.73 -30.56
N ALA A 215 4.34 64.52 -30.35
CA ALA A 215 3.33 65.17 -31.23
C ALA A 215 2.74 64.57 -32.56
N GLY A 216 1.39 64.65 -32.65
CA GLY A 216 0.53 64.89 -33.84
C GLY A 216 0.18 63.64 -34.68
N THR A 217 -1.04 63.35 -35.16
CA THR A 217 -2.23 64.15 -35.52
C THR A 217 -3.44 63.20 -35.67
N ALA A 218 -4.67 63.74 -35.63
CA ALA A 218 -5.97 63.08 -35.73
C ALA A 218 -6.22 62.31 -37.04
N GLU A 219 -7.03 61.23 -37.01
CA GLU A 219 -8.38 61.18 -37.64
C GLU A 219 -9.06 59.79 -37.62
N ALA A 220 -10.39 59.86 -37.47
CA ALA A 220 -11.46 59.06 -38.08
C ALA A 220 -11.53 57.51 -37.95
N ARG A 221 -12.60 57.09 -37.27
CA ARG A 221 -13.37 55.85 -37.52
C ARG A 221 -14.14 55.98 -38.86
N PRO A 222 -14.53 54.87 -39.54
CA PRO A 222 -15.88 54.35 -39.31
C PRO A 222 -16.06 52.81 -39.45
N LEU A 223 -17.34 52.43 -39.31
CA LEU A 223 -18.00 51.15 -39.08
C LEU A 223 -18.02 50.15 -40.28
N VAL A 224 -17.98 48.83 -39.94
CA VAL A 224 -18.72 47.57 -40.37
C VAL A 224 -19.61 47.61 -41.66
N PRO A 225 -20.27 46.50 -42.18
CA PRO A 225 -20.17 45.02 -42.08
C PRO A 225 -20.28 44.27 -43.46
N VAL A 226 -20.31 42.91 -43.47
CA VAL A 226 -21.43 42.07 -44.03
C VAL A 226 -21.02 40.61 -44.41
N ALA A 227 -21.81 39.66 -43.87
CA ALA A 227 -22.25 38.31 -44.34
C ALA A 227 -21.20 37.22 -44.71
N ALA A 228 -21.49 35.90 -44.63
CA ALA A 228 -22.77 35.21 -44.68
C ALA A 228 -22.80 33.84 -43.96
N LEU A 229 -24.03 33.47 -43.64
CA LEU A 229 -24.58 32.24 -43.06
C LEU A 229 -24.20 30.94 -43.79
N SER A 230 -24.16 29.82 -43.06
CA SER A 230 -25.14 28.73 -43.28
C SER A 230 -25.16 27.69 -42.16
N ALA A 231 -26.35 27.53 -41.59
CA ALA A 231 -26.77 26.45 -40.72
C ALA A 231 -27.31 25.28 -41.56
N ARG A 232 -27.26 24.05 -41.02
CA ARG A 232 -28.43 23.15 -40.89
C ARG A 232 -28.05 21.83 -40.18
N LYS A 233 -28.64 21.64 -39.00
CA LYS A 233 -29.07 20.35 -38.39
C LYS A 233 -30.36 19.89 -39.12
N PRO A 234 -30.78 18.60 -39.10
CA PRO A 234 -31.44 17.99 -37.92
C PRO A 234 -31.29 16.46 -37.71
N CYS A 235 -31.56 16.01 -36.48
CA CYS A 235 -31.88 14.62 -36.10
C CYS A 235 -33.37 14.30 -36.37
N PRO A 236 -33.85 13.04 -36.32
CA PRO A 236 -34.33 12.48 -35.03
C PRO A 236 -34.26 10.92 -34.84
N ALA A 237 -34.36 10.54 -33.55
CA ALA A 237 -35.02 9.40 -32.87
C ALA A 237 -35.06 7.95 -33.44
N LYS A 238 -34.47 7.02 -32.65
CA LYS A 238 -35.02 5.82 -31.93
C LYS A 238 -36.14 4.94 -32.56
N PRO A 239 -36.22 3.63 -32.24
CA PRO A 239 -36.27 3.02 -30.88
C PRO A 239 -34.94 2.54 -30.28
#